data_AF-A0A0W0R4A3-F1
#
_entry.id   AF-A0A0W0R4A3-F1
#
_cell.length_a   1.000
_cell.length_b   1.000
_cell.length_c   1.000
_cell.angle_alpha   90.00
_cell.angle_beta   90.00
_cell.angle_gamma   90.00
#
_symmetry.space_group_name_H-M   'P 1'
#
loop_
_entity.id
_entity.type
_entity.pdbx_description
1 polymer ?
#
loop_
_entity_poly.entity_id
_entity_poly.type
_entity_poly.pdbx_seq_one_letter_code
_entity_poly.pdbx_strand_id
1 'polypeptide(L)'
;MEPNRFRQNETLYFVGILFLLISLCLLAFTLYITPFLLLKWVYDVPEFLMNWVHWLQRNEGYTDTFSRTLVFLFFLMATILSGFIAYLCSNSIENRVFTPQAREDNIETPRERRDRRDTYRLLIQIILIVLFVFVGVAIFELLIYIPPPSERL
;
A
#
# COMPACT_ATOMS: atom_id res chain seq x y z
N MET A 1 36.44 14.39 7.15
CA MET A 1 35.39 14.10 6.14
C MET A 1 34.73 12.81 6.58
N GLU A 2 33.55 12.89 7.21
CA GLU A 2 32.85 11.70 7.71
C GLU A 2 32.44 10.81 6.53
N PRO A 3 32.71 9.49 6.58
CA PRO A 3 32.35 8.60 5.49
C PRO A 3 30.82 8.49 5.40
N ASN A 4 30.33 8.73 4.19
CA ASN A 4 28.95 8.63 3.73
C ASN A 4 28.22 7.34 4.20
N ARG A 5 27.68 7.35 5.44
CA ARG A 5 26.85 6.25 5.98
C ARG A 5 25.54 6.05 5.22
N PHE A 6 25.04 7.09 4.53
CA PHE A 6 23.82 7.01 3.71
C PHE A 6 24.02 6.27 2.38
N ARG A 7 25.25 6.15 1.89
CA ARG A 7 25.52 5.68 0.53
C ARG A 7 25.69 4.17 0.40
N GLN A 8 25.72 3.45 1.53
CA GLN A 8 26.02 2.01 1.54
C GLN A 8 24.79 1.13 1.30
N ASN A 9 23.55 1.66 1.40
CA ASN A 9 22.32 0.87 1.28
C ASN A 9 21.10 1.67 0.74
N GLU A 10 21.32 2.70 -0.08
CA GLU A 10 20.23 3.51 -0.67
C GLU A 10 19.16 2.64 -1.35
N THR A 11 19.56 1.54 -1.99
CA THR A 11 18.66 0.61 -2.68
C THR A 11 17.72 -0.12 -1.73
N LEU A 12 18.21 -0.65 -0.60
CA LEU A 12 17.38 -1.34 0.39
C LEU A 12 16.42 -0.41 1.11
N TYR A 13 16.87 0.82 1.37
CA TYR A 13 16.02 1.88 1.93
C TYR A 13 14.89 2.27 0.97
N PHE A 14 15.21 2.49 -0.31
CA PHE A 14 14.21 2.81 -1.33
C PHE A 14 13.21 1.65 -1.54
N VAL A 15 13.70 0.40 -1.59
CA VAL A 15 12.84 -0.79 -1.70
C VAL A 15 11.94 -0.92 -0.48
N GLY A 16 12.46 -0.71 0.74
CA GLY A 16 11.64 -0.75 1.96
C GLY A 16 10.51 0.29 1.96
N ILE A 17 10.81 1.53 1.57
CA ILE A 17 9.80 2.59 1.44
C ILE A 17 8.78 2.27 0.34
N LEU A 18 9.23 1.75 -0.81
CA LEU A 18 8.34 1.39 -1.90
C LEU A 18 7.34 0.30 -1.49
N PHE A 19 7.82 -0.77 -0.84
CA PHE A 19 6.96 -1.85 -0.33
C PHE A 19 6.04 -1.41 0.81
N LEU A 20 6.50 -0.48 1.65
CA LEU A 20 5.66 0.13 2.67
C LEU A 20 4.50 0.90 2.02
N LEU A 21 4.82 1.69 0.99
CA LEU A 21 3.82 2.49 0.27
C LEU A 21 2.81 1.60 -0.46
N ILE A 22 3.29 0.57 -1.15
CA ILE A 22 2.44 -0.44 -1.79
C ILE A 22 1.52 -1.09 -0.75
N SER A 23 2.06 -1.51 0.40
CA SER A 23 1.27 -2.13 1.46
C SER A 23 0.18 -1.19 1.97
N LEU A 24 0.48 0.09 2.15
CA LEU A 24 -0.49 1.06 2.63
C LEU A 24 -1.60 1.35 1.60
N CYS A 25 -1.24 1.48 0.32
CA CYS A 25 -2.22 1.61 -0.77
C CYS A 25 -3.12 0.38 -0.86
N LEU A 26 -2.53 -0.82 -0.79
CA LEU A 26 -3.28 -2.08 -0.79
C LEU A 26 -4.16 -2.21 0.46
N LEU A 27 -3.70 -1.76 1.64
CA LEU A 27 -4.48 -1.77 2.87
C LEU A 27 -5.70 -0.86 2.75
N ALA A 28 -5.49 0.38 2.32
CA ALA A 28 -6.58 1.34 2.11
C ALA A 28 -7.59 0.82 1.07
N PHE A 29 -7.09 0.24 -0.03
CA PHE A 29 -7.93 -0.39 -1.04
C PHE A 29 -8.70 -1.60 -0.49
N THR A 30 -8.04 -2.47 0.28
CA THR A 30 -8.67 -3.63 0.90
C THR A 30 -9.78 -3.21 1.85
N LEU A 31 -9.54 -2.20 2.70
CA LEU A 31 -10.56 -1.64 3.59
C LEU A 31 -11.71 -1.01 2.82
N TYR A 32 -11.42 -0.30 1.72
CA TYR A 32 -12.43 0.29 0.84
C TYR A 32 -13.38 -0.76 0.24
N ILE A 33 -12.87 -1.91 -0.20
CA ILE A 33 -13.67 -2.97 -0.85
C ILE A 33 -14.31 -3.94 0.16
N THR A 34 -13.86 -3.94 1.41
CA THR A 34 -14.35 -4.84 2.48
C THR A 34 -15.87 -4.80 2.66
N PRO A 35 -16.53 -3.62 2.79
CA PRO A 35 -17.98 -3.58 2.98
C PRO A 35 -18.73 -4.13 1.75
N PHE A 36 -18.21 -3.94 0.54
CA PHE A 36 -18.79 -4.55 -0.66
C PHE A 36 -18.66 -6.09 -0.67
N LEU A 37 -17.46 -6.60 -0.35
CA LEU A 37 -17.16 -8.04 -0.47
C LEU A 37 -17.80 -8.86 0.66
N LEU A 38 -17.75 -8.37 1.91
CA LEU A 38 -18.23 -9.13 3.08
C LEU A 38 -19.67 -8.78 3.48
N LEU A 39 -20.03 -7.50 3.43
CA LEU A 39 -21.33 -7.00 3.92
C LEU A 39 -22.36 -6.81 2.79
N LYS A 40 -21.95 -7.03 1.53
CA LYS A 40 -22.78 -6.83 0.33
C LYS A 40 -23.36 -5.41 0.23
N TRP A 41 -22.63 -4.42 0.74
CA TRP A 41 -23.04 -3.02 0.59
C TRP A 41 -23.02 -2.62 -0.88
N VAL A 42 -24.01 -1.84 -1.28
CA VAL A 42 -24.15 -1.35 -2.65
C VAL A 42 -23.64 0.09 -2.71
N TYR A 43 -22.54 0.28 -3.42
CA TYR A 43 -21.92 1.57 -3.74
C TYR A 43 -21.03 1.37 -4.98
N ASP A 44 -20.46 2.44 -5.51
CA ASP A 44 -19.60 2.35 -6.68
C ASP A 44 -18.27 1.67 -6.33
N VAL A 45 -18.07 0.48 -6.88
CA VAL A 45 -16.88 -0.34 -6.69
C VAL A 45 -16.24 -0.55 -8.05
N PRO A 46 -14.90 -0.54 -8.16
CA PRO A 46 -14.23 -0.74 -9.43
C PRO A 46 -14.73 -1.98 -10.18
N GLU A 47 -15.07 -1.82 -11.45
CA GLU A 47 -15.68 -2.86 -12.28
C GLU A 47 -14.84 -4.15 -12.35
N PHE A 48 -13.52 -4.03 -12.28
CA PHE A 48 -12.63 -5.18 -12.31
C PHE A 48 -12.87 -6.15 -11.14
N LEU A 49 -13.30 -5.67 -9.97
CA LEU A 49 -13.66 -6.52 -8.84
C LEU A 49 -14.91 -7.33 -9.14
N MET A 50 -15.92 -6.70 -9.74
CA MET A 50 -17.16 -7.35 -10.17
C MET A 50 -16.84 -8.42 -11.22
N ASN A 51 -16.04 -8.06 -12.21
CA ASN A 51 -15.61 -8.97 -13.27
C ASN A 51 -14.85 -10.17 -12.69
N TRP A 52 -14.00 -9.97 -11.69
CA TRP A 52 -13.27 -11.06 -11.04
C TRP A 52 -14.19 -11.97 -10.21
N VAL A 53 -15.09 -11.41 -9.41
CA VAL A 53 -16.08 -12.18 -8.65
C VAL A 53 -16.97 -13.00 -9.60
N HIS A 54 -17.46 -12.39 -10.67
CA HIS A 54 -18.28 -13.08 -11.68
C HIS A 54 -17.49 -14.11 -12.49
N TRP A 55 -16.19 -13.90 -12.69
CA TRP A 55 -15.32 -14.90 -13.31
C TRP A 55 -15.19 -16.13 -12.41
N LEU A 56 -14.96 -15.96 -11.10
CA LEU A 56 -14.93 -17.06 -10.13
C LEU A 56 -16.26 -17.83 -10.08
N GLN A 57 -17.38 -17.12 -10.11
CA GLN A 57 -18.71 -17.75 -10.13
C GLN A 57 -18.95 -18.55 -11.40
N ARG A 58 -18.61 -18.00 -12.57
CA ARG A 58 -18.87 -18.62 -13.88
C ARG A 58 -17.93 -19.77 -14.19
N ASN A 59 -16.64 -19.63 -13.87
CA ASN A 59 -15.62 -20.59 -14.28
C ASN A 59 -15.48 -21.74 -13.28
N GLU A 60 -15.54 -21.45 -11.98
CA GLU A 60 -15.32 -22.44 -10.92
C GLU A 60 -16.63 -22.92 -10.28
N GLY A 61 -17.78 -22.35 -10.67
CA GLY A 61 -19.09 -22.69 -10.10
C GLY A 61 -19.22 -22.31 -8.62
N TYR A 62 -18.41 -21.38 -8.14
CA TYR A 62 -18.40 -20.97 -6.74
C TYR A 62 -19.64 -20.16 -6.36
N THR A 63 -20.06 -20.29 -5.10
CA THR A 63 -21.16 -19.48 -4.56
C THR A 63 -20.77 -18.00 -4.49
N ASP A 64 -21.77 -17.12 -4.51
CA ASP A 64 -21.55 -15.66 -4.45
C ASP A 64 -20.71 -15.25 -3.23
N THR A 65 -21.07 -15.76 -2.05
CA THR A 65 -20.36 -15.48 -0.80
C THR A 65 -18.91 -15.98 -0.83
N PHE A 66 -18.67 -17.18 -1.35
CA PHE A 66 -17.33 -17.75 -1.41
C PHE A 66 -16.42 -16.99 -2.39
N SER A 67 -16.94 -16.63 -3.55
CA SER A 67 -16.20 -15.87 -4.58
C SER A 67 -15.75 -14.51 -4.05
N ARG A 68 -16.63 -13.77 -3.37
CA ARG A 68 -16.29 -12.48 -2.76
C ARG A 68 -15.26 -12.62 -1.64
N THR A 69 -15.40 -13.67 -0.83
CA THR A 69 -14.46 -13.96 0.27
C THR A 69 -13.07 -14.28 -0.25
N LEU A 70 -12.95 -15.03 -1.36
CA LEU A 70 -11.67 -15.31 -2.01
C LEU A 70 -10.98 -14.05 -2.52
N VAL A 71 -11.73 -13.18 -3.22
CA VAL A 71 -11.21 -11.89 -3.69
C VAL A 71 -10.73 -11.04 -2.51
N PHE A 72 -11.51 -10.97 -1.42
CA PHE A 72 -11.11 -10.28 -0.20
C PHE A 72 -9.81 -10.85 0.37
N LEU A 73 -9.72 -12.18 0.52
CA LEU A 73 -8.56 -12.85 1.09
C LEU A 73 -7.30 -12.62 0.25
N PHE A 74 -7.43 -12.57 -1.08
CA PHE A 74 -6.33 -12.27 -1.99
C PHE A 74 -5.75 -10.88 -1.71
N PHE A 75 -6.59 -9.84 -1.66
CA PHE A 75 -6.13 -8.47 -1.40
C PHE A 75 -5.58 -8.30 0.02
N LEU A 76 -6.20 -8.94 1.00
CA LEU A 76 -5.70 -8.96 2.38
C LEU A 76 -4.32 -9.61 2.47
N MET A 77 -4.13 -10.77 1.83
CA MET A 77 -2.85 -11.47 1.81
C MET A 77 -1.77 -10.65 1.09
N ALA A 78 -2.10 -10.03 -0.05
CA ALA A 78 -1.17 -9.17 -0.77
C ALA A 78 -0.74 -7.96 0.09
N THR A 79 -1.67 -7.38 0.84
CA THR A 79 -1.40 -6.29 1.79
C THR A 79 -0.41 -6.71 2.87
N ILE A 80 -0.69 -7.85 3.53
CA ILE A 80 0.14 -8.40 4.61
C ILE A 80 1.53 -8.73 4.09
N LEU A 81 1.61 -9.40 2.93
CA LEU A 81 2.88 -9.80 2.33
C LEU A 81 3.76 -8.59 1.99
N SER A 82 3.17 -7.55 1.39
CA SER A 82 3.86 -6.30 1.10
C SER A 82 4.37 -5.61 2.37
N GLY A 83 3.55 -5.57 3.42
CA GLY A 83 3.93 -4.96 4.70
C GLY A 83 5.02 -5.74 5.41
N PHE A 84 4.98 -7.08 5.31
CA PHE A 84 6.01 -7.95 5.85
C PHE A 84 7.36 -7.75 5.15
N ILE A 85 7.37 -7.61 3.82
CA ILE A 85 8.59 -7.29 3.07
C ILE A 85 9.16 -5.93 3.50
N ALA A 86 8.30 -4.91 3.65
CA ALA A 86 8.72 -3.60 4.15
C ALA A 86 9.34 -3.69 5.55
N TYR A 87 8.73 -4.48 6.45
CA TYR A 87 9.26 -4.73 7.78
C TYR A 87 10.63 -5.41 7.74
N LEU A 88 10.80 -6.45 6.91
CA LEU A 88 12.09 -7.14 6.74
C LEU A 88 13.17 -6.18 6.23
N CYS A 89 12.84 -5.32 5.26
CA CYS A 89 13.77 -4.30 4.76
C CYS A 89 14.14 -3.30 5.86
N SER A 90 13.17 -2.79 6.61
CA SER A 90 13.41 -1.84 7.71
C SER A 90 14.29 -2.44 8.80
N ASN A 91 13.96 -3.65 9.27
CA ASN A 91 14.72 -4.36 10.30
C ASN A 91 16.14 -4.73 9.82
N SER A 92 16.32 -5.00 8.52
CA SER A 92 17.64 -5.26 7.93
C SER A 92 18.52 -4.00 7.87
N ILE A 93 17.92 -2.81 7.73
CA ILE A 93 18.63 -1.53 7.78
C ILE A 93 19.04 -1.23 9.22
N GLU A 94 18.13 -1.36 10.19
CA GLU A 94 18.41 -1.09 11.61
C GLU A 94 19.51 -2.00 12.18
N ASN A 95 19.43 -3.31 11.94
CA ASN A 95 20.44 -4.26 12.45
C ASN A 95 21.83 -4.05 11.83
N ARG A 96 21.93 -3.50 10.62
CA ARG A 96 23.21 -3.15 9.98
C ARG A 96 23.75 -1.80 10.44
N VAL A 97 22.89 -0.87 10.87
CA VAL A 97 23.31 0.39 11.50
C VAL A 97 23.81 0.13 12.94
N PHE A 98 23.25 -0.86 13.63
CA PHE A 98 23.58 -1.25 15.01
C PHE A 98 24.57 -2.41 15.12
N THR A 99 25.45 -2.62 14.15
CA THR A 99 26.56 -3.57 14.35
C THR A 99 27.58 -2.96 15.36
N PRO A 100 27.86 -3.63 16.49
CA PRO A 100 28.63 -3.10 17.60
C PRO A 100 30.13 -3.13 17.30
N GLN A 101 30.64 -2.11 16.60
CA GLN A 101 32.08 -1.77 16.65
C GLN A 101 32.36 -0.46 17.38
N ALA A 102 31.34 0.17 17.97
CA ALA A 102 31.51 1.36 18.82
C ALA A 102 30.78 1.13 20.15
N ARG A 103 31.30 0.19 20.95
CA ARG A 103 30.92 0.04 22.35
C ARG A 103 31.90 0.86 23.18
N GLU A 104 31.83 2.18 23.09
CA GLU A 104 32.46 3.15 23.99
C GLU A 104 32.00 4.55 23.56
N ASP A 105 30.83 4.95 24.06
CA ASP A 105 30.74 6.12 24.93
C ASP A 105 29.28 6.58 25.06
N ASN A 106 28.85 6.58 26.31
CA ASN A 106 27.66 7.26 26.80
C ASN A 106 27.66 8.72 26.37
N ILE A 107 26.80 9.13 25.44
CA ILE A 107 26.26 10.50 25.44
C ILE A 107 24.81 10.48 24.94
N GLU A 108 23.86 10.48 25.88
CA GLU A 108 22.50 10.98 25.63
C GLU A 108 22.60 12.41 25.08
N THR A 109 22.24 12.64 23.81
CA THR A 109 22.18 13.99 23.21
C THR A 109 21.02 14.12 22.20
N PRO A 110 20.53 15.35 21.94
CA PRO A 110 19.14 15.68 21.60
C PRO A 110 18.77 15.43 20.12
N ARG A 111 18.93 14.21 19.62
CA ARG A 111 18.61 13.82 18.23
C ARG A 111 17.12 13.61 17.96
N GLU A 112 16.31 13.42 19.00
CA GLU A 112 14.88 13.13 18.88
C GLU A 112 14.04 14.25 18.23
N ARG A 113 14.56 15.49 18.18
CA ARG A 113 13.85 16.63 17.53
C ARG A 113 14.12 16.76 16.03
N ARG A 114 15.17 16.13 15.50
CA ARG A 114 15.49 16.19 14.06
C ARG A 114 14.75 15.10 13.27
N ASP A 115 14.55 13.93 13.87
CA ASP A 115 13.79 12.81 13.26
C ASP A 115 12.31 13.15 13.01
N ARG A 116 11.66 13.93 13.89
CA ARG A 116 10.24 14.30 13.70
C ARG A 116 9.96 15.08 12.42
N ARG A 117 10.94 15.83 11.90
CA ARG A 117 10.78 16.60 10.65
C ARG A 117 10.83 15.68 9.43
N ASP A 118 11.66 14.64 9.47
CA ASP A 118 11.78 13.67 8.39
C ASP A 118 10.59 12.71 8.37
N THR A 119 10.04 12.35 9.54
CA THR A 119 8.75 11.63 9.64
C THR A 119 7.59 12.44 9.08
N TYR A 120 7.53 13.76 9.32
CA TYR A 120 6.47 14.63 8.79
C TYR A 120 6.53 14.74 7.27
N ARG A 121 7.73 14.79 6.69
CA ARG A 121 7.94 14.83 5.25
C ARG A 121 7.49 13.51 4.61
N LEU A 122 7.81 12.38 5.23
CA LEU A 122 7.33 11.06 4.80
C LEU A 122 5.80 10.97 4.90
N LEU A 123 5.20 11.46 5.98
CA LEU A 123 3.74 11.48 6.16
C LEU A 123 3.03 12.32 5.08
N ILE A 124 3.55 13.52 4.80
CA ILE A 124 3.03 14.38 3.72
C ILE A 124 3.16 13.68 2.37
N GLN A 125 4.30 13.03 2.10
CA GLN A 125 4.52 12.32 0.85
C GLN A 125 3.55 11.14 0.68
N ILE A 126 3.24 10.42 1.76
CA ILE A 126 2.22 9.36 1.78
C ILE A 126 0.83 9.92 1.48
N ILE A 127 0.43 11.01 2.14
CA ILE A 127 -0.87 11.67 1.92
C ILE A 127 -1.01 12.12 0.46
N LEU A 128 0.06 12.71 -0.10
CA LEU A 128 0.08 13.21 -1.47
C LEU A 128 -0.03 12.07 -2.48
N ILE A 129 0.60 10.93 -2.20
CA ILE A 129 0.52 9.75 -3.07
C ILE A 129 -0.86 9.09 -3.00
N VAL A 130 -1.48 8.99 -1.81
CA VAL A 130 -2.87 8.51 -1.68
C VAL A 130 -3.83 9.41 -2.47
N LEU A 131 -3.66 10.73 -2.38
CA LEU A 131 -4.42 11.70 -3.19
C LEU A 131 -4.19 11.49 -4.69
N PHE A 132 -2.94 11.26 -5.11
CA PHE A 132 -2.59 11.03 -6.51
C PHE A 132 -3.18 9.74 -7.08
N VAL A 133 -3.22 8.68 -6.28
CA VAL A 133 -3.88 7.42 -6.65
C VAL A 133 -5.38 7.64 -6.83
N PHE A 134 -6.02 8.41 -5.94
CA PHE A 134 -7.45 8.73 -6.05
C PHE A 134 -7.76 9.53 -7.32
N VAL A 135 -6.94 10.53 -7.61
CA VAL A 135 -7.04 11.31 -8.85
C VAL A 135 -6.76 10.45 -10.08
N GLY A 136 -5.76 9.56 -10.02
CA GLY A 136 -5.44 8.63 -11.09
C GLY A 136 -6.60 7.69 -11.39
N VAL A 137 -7.21 7.10 -10.37
CA VAL A 137 -8.42 6.27 -10.51
C VAL A 137 -9.56 7.08 -11.11
N ALA A 138 -9.83 8.30 -10.63
CA ALA A 138 -10.87 9.15 -11.19
C ALA A 138 -10.63 9.54 -12.66
N ILE A 139 -9.36 9.74 -13.06
CA ILE A 139 -8.99 10.00 -14.46
C ILE A 139 -9.13 8.73 -15.30
N PHE A 140 -8.73 7.57 -14.77
CA PHE A 140 -8.92 6.29 -15.46
C PHE A 140 -10.40 5.96 -15.64
N GLU A 141 -11.20 6.24 -14.62
CA GLU A 141 -12.65 6.15 -14.67
C GLU A 141 -13.19 7.10 -15.75
N LEU A 142 -12.77 8.37 -15.76
CA LEU A 142 -13.14 9.33 -16.82
C LEU A 142 -12.72 8.88 -18.23
N LEU A 143 -11.55 8.25 -18.37
CA LEU A 143 -11.00 7.83 -19.66
C LEU A 143 -11.71 6.58 -20.22
N ILE A 144 -12.13 5.67 -19.33
CA ILE A 144 -12.84 4.43 -19.68
C ILE A 144 -14.36 4.64 -19.65
N TYR A 145 -14.85 5.74 -19.06
CA TYR A 145 -16.26 6.11 -19.04
C TYR A 145 -16.78 6.37 -20.44
N ILE A 146 -17.35 5.33 -21.04
CA ILE A 146 -18.14 5.41 -22.26
C ILE A 146 -19.53 5.90 -21.82
N PRO A 147 -19.97 7.11 -22.22
CA PRO A 147 -21.30 7.58 -21.84
C PRO A 147 -22.35 6.63 -22.41
N PRO A 148 -23.39 6.26 -21.62
CA PRO A 148 -24.49 5.47 -22.15
C PRO A 148 -25.11 6.22 -23.34
N PRO A 149 -25.47 5.52 -24.43
CA PRO A 149 -26.10 6.17 -25.57
C PRO A 149 -27.33 6.90 -25.07
N SER A 150 -27.32 8.23 -25.22
CA SER A 150 -28.47 9.06 -24.89
C SER A 150 -29.66 8.52 -25.69
N GLU A 151 -30.64 7.92 -25.01
CA GLU A 151 -31.96 7.72 -25.57
C GLU A 151 -32.53 9.11 -25.88
N ARG A 152 -32.23 9.59 -27.09
CA ARG A 152 -32.96 10.68 -27.72
C ARG A 152 -34.28 10.08 -28.18
N LEU A 153 -35.28 10.19 -27.30
CA LEU A 153 -36.69 10.29 -27.66
C LEU A 153 -36.91 11.49 -28.59
#